data_AF-A0A560P475-F1
#
_entry.id   AF-A0A560P475-F1
#
_cell.length_a   1.000
_cell.length_b   1.000
_cell.length_c   1.000
_cell.angle_alpha   90.00
_cell.angle_beta   90.00
_cell.angle_gamma   90.00
#
_symmetry.space_group_name_H-M   'P 1'
#
loop_
_entity.id
_entity.type
_entity.pdbx_description
1 polymer ?
#
loop_
_entity_poly.entity_id
_entity_poly.type
_entity_poly.pdbx_seq_one_letter_code
_entity_poly.pdbx_strand_id
1 'polypeptide(L)'
;MYRHSASASPATQKPGETATTRQPPEDDRHSIRELLRHYGLRTSLIRLKVIDALLVAARDGRSINVRGVHRYLELFAAELSVVSVREVLRRLCEEGIILFQVDKSYCFTREASAILEQCSNR
;
A
#
# COMPACT_ATOMS: atom_id res chain seq x y z
N MET A 1 -19.27 -29.84 -51.35
CA MET A 1 -19.80 -30.47 -50.13
C MET A 1 -19.43 -29.60 -48.93
N TYR A 2 -20.40 -28.86 -48.39
CA TYR A 2 -20.24 -28.07 -47.17
C TYR A 2 -20.12 -29.01 -45.96
N ARG A 3 -19.11 -28.80 -45.11
CA ARG A 3 -19.01 -29.48 -43.81
C ARG A 3 -19.03 -28.41 -42.73
N HIS A 4 -20.15 -28.35 -42.04
CA HIS A 4 -20.32 -27.62 -40.79
C HIS A 4 -19.42 -28.25 -39.73
N SER A 5 -18.75 -27.41 -38.94
CA SER A 5 -18.33 -27.76 -37.58
C SER A 5 -18.38 -26.49 -36.75
N ALA A 6 -19.43 -26.41 -35.94
CA ALA A 6 -19.52 -25.53 -34.80
C ALA A 6 -18.56 -26.03 -33.72
N SER A 7 -17.88 -25.12 -33.01
CA SER A 7 -18.07 -24.94 -31.57
C SER A 7 -16.90 -24.22 -30.89
N ALA A 8 -17.33 -23.30 -30.02
CA ALA A 8 -16.76 -22.99 -28.71
C ALA A 8 -15.37 -22.36 -28.63
N SER A 9 -15.38 -21.04 -28.39
CA SER A 9 -14.42 -20.39 -27.51
C SER A 9 -14.36 -21.10 -26.15
N PRO A 10 -13.21 -21.02 -25.47
CA PRO A 10 -13.27 -20.38 -24.17
C PRO A 10 -12.15 -19.34 -24.03
N ALA A 11 -12.58 -18.11 -23.74
CA ALA A 11 -11.74 -17.15 -23.04
C ALA A 11 -11.32 -17.77 -21.70
N THR A 12 -10.04 -18.10 -21.55
CA THR A 12 -9.48 -18.45 -20.25
C THR A 12 -8.75 -17.23 -19.72
N GLN A 13 -9.51 -16.41 -19.00
CA GLN A 13 -8.96 -15.59 -17.93
C GLN A 13 -8.40 -16.50 -16.84
N LYS A 14 -7.18 -16.23 -16.39
CA LYS A 14 -6.69 -16.62 -15.07
C LYS A 14 -5.82 -15.50 -14.49
N PRO A 15 -6.37 -14.62 -13.65
CA PRO A 15 -5.62 -14.05 -12.54
C PRO A 15 -5.92 -14.95 -11.33
N GLY A 16 -5.15 -16.03 -11.21
CA GLY A 16 -5.24 -16.99 -10.12
C GLY A 16 -4.04 -16.85 -9.19
N GLU A 17 -4.31 -16.34 -7.99
CA GLU A 17 -3.72 -16.78 -6.73
C GLU A 17 -2.21 -16.63 -6.52
N THR A 18 -1.84 -15.57 -5.80
CA THR A 18 -1.13 -15.73 -4.52
C THR A 18 -1.69 -14.73 -3.51
N ALA A 19 -2.74 -15.16 -2.79
CA ALA A 19 -3.00 -14.66 -1.45
C ALA A 19 -2.03 -15.32 -0.46
N THR A 20 -0.73 -15.22 -0.75
CA THR A 20 0.33 -15.51 0.20
C THR A 20 0.52 -14.22 0.98
N THR A 21 0.38 -14.30 2.31
CA THR A 21 0.73 -13.28 3.32
C THR A 21 1.47 -12.10 2.68
N ARG A 22 0.76 -11.01 2.37
CA ARG A 22 1.29 -9.86 1.62
C ARG A 22 2.34 -9.13 2.47
N GLN A 23 3.47 -9.76 2.71
CA GLN A 23 4.66 -9.05 3.12
C GLN A 23 5.06 -8.21 1.91
N PRO A 24 5.25 -6.89 2.08
CA PRO A 24 5.81 -6.07 1.03
C PRO A 24 7.08 -6.75 0.50
N PRO A 25 7.33 -6.72 -0.82
CA PRO A 25 8.63 -7.01 -1.40
C PRO A 25 9.75 -6.45 -0.52
N GLU A 26 10.84 -7.20 -0.32
CA GLU A 26 11.93 -6.79 0.56
C GLU A 26 12.49 -5.39 0.21
N ASP A 27 12.42 -5.05 -1.07
CA ASP A 27 12.73 -3.75 -1.67
C ASP A 27 11.85 -2.60 -1.13
N ASP A 28 10.54 -2.82 -1.01
CA ASP A 28 9.61 -1.86 -0.43
C ASP A 28 9.89 -1.65 1.05
N ARG A 29 10.18 -2.73 1.77
CA ARG A 29 10.54 -2.63 3.19
C ARG A 29 11.81 -1.82 3.38
N HIS A 30 12.79 -1.96 2.48
CA HIS A 30 13.99 -1.14 2.49
C HIS A 30 13.67 0.34 2.21
N SER A 31 12.89 0.60 1.17
CA SER A 31 12.46 1.94 0.77
C SER A 31 11.68 2.66 1.87
N ILE A 32 10.76 1.97 2.55
CA ILE A 32 10.01 2.55 3.67
C ILE A 32 10.92 2.83 4.87
N ARG A 33 11.92 1.98 5.15
CA ARG A 33 12.90 2.24 6.21
C ARG A 33 13.73 3.49 5.89
N GLU A 34 14.17 3.65 4.65
CA GLU A 34 14.91 4.85 4.23
C GLU A 34 14.05 6.11 4.31
N LEU A 35 12.78 6.04 3.87
CA LEU A 35 11.83 7.13 4.04
C LEU A 35 11.70 7.55 5.52
N LEU A 36 11.50 6.60 6.42
CA LEU A 36 11.41 6.89 7.85
C LEU A 36 12.72 7.51 8.39
N ARG A 37 13.89 7.07 7.92
CA ARG A 37 15.19 7.65 8.29
C ARG A 37 15.32 9.10 7.81
N HIS A 38 14.95 9.38 6.55
CA HIS A 38 14.99 10.73 5.96
C HIS A 38 14.17 11.74 6.77
N TYR A 39 12.97 11.35 7.21
CA TYR A 39 12.10 12.19 8.04
C TYR A 39 12.42 12.11 9.55
N GLY A 40 13.54 11.49 9.97
CA GLY A 40 13.94 11.41 11.38
C GLY A 40 13.01 10.57 12.27
N LEU A 41 12.18 9.70 11.67
CA LEU A 41 11.21 8.89 12.38
C LEU A 41 11.77 7.52 12.79
N ARG A 42 11.42 7.10 14.00
CA ARG A 42 11.76 5.74 14.46
C ARG A 42 11.07 4.69 13.59
N THR A 43 11.82 3.67 13.21
CA THR A 43 11.30 2.49 12.52
C THR A 43 10.50 1.63 13.51
N SER A 44 9.18 1.70 13.45
CA SER A 44 8.27 0.83 14.21
C SER A 44 7.40 0.00 13.27
N LEU A 45 6.95 -1.18 13.73
CA LEU A 45 6.16 -2.08 12.90
C LEU A 45 4.85 -1.44 12.40
N ILE A 46 4.17 -0.69 13.27
CA ILE A 46 2.92 -0.02 12.90
C ILE A 46 3.14 1.06 11.82
N ARG A 47 4.22 1.85 11.90
CA ARG A 47 4.55 2.85 10.88
C ARG A 47 4.90 2.19 9.55
N LEU A 48 5.73 1.15 9.60
CA LEU A 48 6.06 0.35 8.42
C LEU A 48 4.78 -0.16 7.74
N LYS A 49 3.84 -0.70 8.52
CA LYS A 49 2.59 -1.27 7.98
C LYS A 49 1.60 -0.23 7.46
N VAL A 50 1.50 0.92 8.11
CA VAL A 50 0.67 2.03 7.60
C VAL A 50 1.23 2.56 6.29
N ILE A 51 2.54 2.77 6.19
CA ILE A 51 3.19 3.24 4.96
C ILE A 51 3.09 2.19 3.86
N ASP A 52 3.26 0.91 4.18
CA ASP A 52 3.04 -0.21 3.26
C ASP A 52 1.61 -0.20 2.68
N ALA A 53 0.58 -0.03 3.52
CA ALA A 53 -0.80 0.08 3.07
C ALA A 53 -1.02 1.24 2.09
N LEU A 54 -0.39 2.39 2.37
CA LEU A 54 -0.42 3.57 1.51
C LEU A 54 0.30 3.32 0.19
N LEU A 55 1.45 2.63 0.21
CA LEU A 55 2.24 2.30 -0.97
C LEU A 55 1.52 1.34 -1.91
N VAL A 56 0.86 0.32 -1.36
CA VAL A 56 0.01 -0.59 -2.12
C VAL A 56 -1.12 0.18 -2.82
N ALA A 57 -1.81 1.07 -2.09
CA ALA A 57 -2.87 1.89 -2.69
C ALA A 57 -2.33 2.83 -3.78
N ALA A 58 -1.18 3.48 -3.53
CA ALA A 58 -0.56 4.40 -4.48
C ALA A 58 -0.16 3.69 -5.79
N ARG A 59 0.34 2.46 -5.72
CA ARG A 59 0.67 1.64 -6.90
C ARG A 59 -0.56 1.29 -7.75
N ASP A 60 -1.70 1.11 -7.11
CA ASP A 60 -2.98 0.92 -7.79
C ASP A 60 -3.57 2.24 -8.35
N GLY A 61 -2.85 3.36 -8.23
CA GLY A 61 -3.31 4.69 -8.63
C GLY A 61 -4.44 5.23 -7.75
N ARG A 62 -4.55 4.73 -6.51
CA ARG A 62 -5.64 5.05 -5.58
C ARG A 62 -5.09 5.68 -4.30
N SER A 63 -5.92 6.47 -3.65
CA SER A 63 -5.73 6.89 -2.26
C SER A 63 -6.50 5.97 -1.32
N ILE A 64 -6.13 5.97 -0.03
CA ILE A 64 -6.75 5.09 0.97
C ILE A 64 -7.18 5.87 2.21
N ASN A 65 -8.37 5.58 2.73
CA ASN A 65 -8.86 6.20 3.97
C ASN A 65 -8.47 5.37 5.21
N VAL A 66 -8.72 5.91 6.40
CA VAL A 66 -8.43 5.23 7.69
C VAL A 66 -8.99 3.81 7.75
N ARG A 67 -10.22 3.58 7.26
CA ARG A 67 -10.86 2.25 7.32
C ARG A 67 -10.17 1.25 6.40
N GLY A 68 -9.73 1.71 5.22
CA GLY A 68 -8.94 0.90 4.31
C GLY A 68 -7.60 0.51 4.90
N VAL A 69 -6.88 1.46 5.52
CA VAL A 69 -5.61 1.19 6.21
C VAL A 69 -5.82 0.21 7.36
N HIS A 70 -6.83 0.44 8.20
CA HIS A 70 -7.13 -0.43 9.33
C HIS A 70 -7.45 -1.86 8.87
N ARG A 71 -8.30 -2.04 7.87
CA ARG A 71 -8.61 -3.35 7.27
C ARG A 71 -7.37 -4.03 6.69
N TYR A 72 -6.47 -3.27 6.06
CA TYR A 72 -5.21 -3.82 5.57
C TYR A 72 -4.33 -4.33 6.72
N LEU A 73 -4.25 -3.57 7.82
CA LEU A 73 -3.49 -3.92 9.02
C LEU A 73 -4.07 -5.13 9.77
N GLU A 74 -5.39 -5.29 9.81
CA GLU A 74 -6.07 -6.45 10.42
C GLU A 74 -5.59 -7.79 9.84
N LEU A 75 -5.16 -7.81 8.58
CA LEU A 75 -4.60 -9.01 7.93
C LEU A 75 -3.26 -9.46 8.53
N PHE A 76 -2.56 -8.57 9.26
CA PHE A 76 -1.24 -8.82 9.83
C PHE A 76 -1.23 -8.81 11.36
N ALA A 77 -2.12 -8.04 11.98
CA ALA A 77 -2.20 -7.91 13.42
C ALA A 77 -3.66 -7.63 13.84
N ALA A 78 -4.32 -8.62 14.42
CA ALA A 78 -5.72 -8.57 14.82
C ALA A 78 -6.03 -7.55 15.96
N GLU A 79 -5.01 -6.98 16.59
CA GLU A 79 -5.15 -6.18 17.82
C GLU A 79 -5.00 -4.66 17.63
N LEU A 80 -4.76 -4.17 16.40
CA LEU A 80 -4.56 -2.73 16.19
C LEU A 80 -5.88 -1.96 16.20
N SER A 81 -5.99 -1.00 17.10
CA SER A 81 -7.16 -0.12 17.16
C SER A 81 -7.16 0.91 16.01
N VAL A 82 -8.36 1.27 15.55
CA VAL A 82 -8.55 2.38 14.59
C VAL A 82 -7.97 3.70 15.13
N VAL A 83 -7.98 3.89 16.44
CA VAL A 83 -7.40 5.07 17.10
C VAL A 83 -5.89 5.13 16.86
N SER A 84 -5.17 4.03 17.10
CA SER A 84 -3.73 3.94 16.86
C SER A 84 -3.37 4.18 15.39
N VAL A 85 -4.19 3.69 14.45
CA VAL A 85 -4.00 3.96 13.01
C VAL A 85 -4.16 5.46 12.71
N ARG A 86 -5.20 6.10 13.25
CA ARG A 86 -5.41 7.54 13.08
C ARG A 86 -4.27 8.37 13.66
N GLU A 87 -3.74 7.99 14.81
CA GLU A 87 -2.60 8.68 15.43
C GLU A 87 -1.34 8.58 14.57
N VAL A 88 -1.08 7.41 13.99
CA VAL A 88 0.04 7.24 13.06
C VAL A 88 -0.17 8.07 11.81
N LEU A 89 -1.35 8.01 11.18
CA LEU A 89 -1.65 8.82 9.99
C LEU A 89 -1.54 10.32 10.28
N ARG A 90 -2.05 10.79 11.43
CA ARG A 90 -1.89 12.19 11.86
C ARG A 90 -0.42 12.58 11.96
N ARG A 91 0.40 11.76 12.63
CA ARG A 91 1.84 12.02 12.74
C ARG A 91 2.51 12.05 11.37
N LEU A 92 2.19 11.11 10.47
CA LEU A 92 2.74 11.13 9.11
C LEU A 92 2.34 12.39 8.33
N CYS A 93 1.16 12.97 8.59
CA CYS A 93 0.77 14.27 8.04
C CYS A 93 1.57 15.43 8.64
N GLU A 94 1.74 15.45 9.98
CA GLU A 94 2.50 16.49 10.69
C GLU A 94 3.97 16.53 10.22
N GLU A 95 4.55 15.37 9.92
CA GLU A 95 5.92 15.23 9.42
C GLU A 95 6.03 15.48 7.90
N GLY A 96 4.92 15.70 7.18
CA GLY A 96 4.93 15.99 5.74
C GLY A 96 5.16 14.78 4.83
N ILE A 97 4.97 13.56 5.33
CA ILE A 97 5.12 12.33 4.53
C ILE A 97 3.88 12.07 3.67
N ILE A 98 2.70 12.37 4.22
CA ILE A 98 1.42 12.16 3.54
C ILE A 98 0.50 13.38 3.67
N LEU A 99 -0.42 13.50 2.72
CA LEU A 99 -1.46 14.53 2.71
C LEU A 99 -2.81 13.90 3.04
N PHE A 100 -3.61 14.63 3.82
CA PHE A 100 -5.01 14.32 4.03
C PHE A 100 -5.86 15.04 2.97
N GLN A 101 -6.60 14.27 2.20
CA GLN A 101 -7.37 14.75 1.06
C GLN A 101 -8.81 15.11 1.45
N VAL A 102 -9.49 15.88 0.60
CA VAL A 102 -10.88 16.32 0.83
C VAL A 102 -11.87 15.16 0.92
N ASP A 103 -11.60 14.07 0.19
CA ASP A 103 -12.39 12.82 0.22
C ASP A 103 -12.09 11.93 1.45
N LYS A 104 -11.33 12.45 2.43
CA LYS A 104 -10.89 11.76 3.64
C LYS A 104 -9.94 10.59 3.38
N SER A 105 -9.30 10.57 2.21
CA SER A 105 -8.23 9.65 1.89
C SER A 105 -6.86 10.24 2.20
N TYR A 106 -5.83 9.41 2.12
CA TYR A 106 -4.44 9.79 2.31
C TYR A 106 -3.63 9.37 1.09
N CYS A 107 -2.67 10.21 0.71
CA CYS A 107 -1.68 9.95 -0.34
C CYS A 107 -0.32 10.49 0.07
N PHE A 108 0.76 9.99 -0.53
CA PHE A 108 2.11 10.51 -0.28
C PHE A 108 2.28 11.95 -0.80
N THR A 109 3.18 12.69 -0.16
CA THR A 109 3.71 13.93 -0.75
C THR A 109 4.63 13.60 -1.91
N ARG A 110 4.87 14.59 -2.78
CA ARG A 110 5.79 14.44 -3.92
C ARG A 110 7.20 14.05 -3.48
N GLU A 111 7.68 14.58 -2.36
CA GLU A 111 9.00 14.26 -1.80
C GLU A 111 9.04 12.80 -1.32
N ALA A 112 8.05 12.38 -0.51
CA ALA A 112 7.98 11.02 -0.02
C ALA A 112 7.89 9.99 -1.16
N SER A 113 7.08 10.26 -2.18
CA SER A 113 7.01 9.43 -3.40
C SER A 113 8.36 9.33 -4.11
N ALA A 114 9.07 10.44 -4.28
CA ALA A 114 10.37 10.44 -4.95
C ALA A 114 11.43 9.62 -4.20
N ILE A 115 11.42 9.65 -2.86
CA ILE A 115 12.33 8.83 -2.03
C ILE A 115 12.00 7.34 -2.17
N LEU A 116 10.71 7.00 -2.12
CA LEU A 116 10.24 5.63 -2.29
C LEU A 116 10.61 5.05 -3.66
N GLU A 117 10.48 5.84 -4.73
CA GLU A 117 10.88 5.46 -6.09
C GLU A 117 12.40 5.29 -6.23
N GLN A 118 13.19 6.22 -5.69
CA GLN A 118 14.67 6.15 -5.76
C GLN A 118 15.24 4.94 -5.03
N CYS A 119 14.61 4.53 -3.93
CA CYS A 119 15.04 3.37 -3.16
C CYS A 119 14.60 2.05 -3.79
N SER A 120 13.53 2.05 -4.58
CA SER A 120 13.03 0.85 -5.28
C SER A 120 13.76 0.55 -6.59
N ASN A 121 14.45 1.56 -7.13
CA ASN A 121 15.22 1.46 -8.37
C ASN A 121 16.73 1.20 -8.16
N ARG A 122 17.15 0.87 -6.93
CA ARG A 122 18.55 0.66 -6.52
C ARG A 122 18.80 -0.79 -6.14
#